data_AF-T0TW44-F1
#
_entry.id   AF-T0TW44-F1
#
_cell.length_a   1.000
_cell.length_b   1.000
_cell.length_c   1.000
_cell.angle_alpha   90.00
_cell.angle_beta   90.00
_cell.angle_gamma   90.00
#
_symmetry.space_group_name_H-M   'P 1'
#
loop_
_entity.id
_entity.type
_entity.pdbx_description
1 polymer ?
#
loop_
_entity_poly.entity_id
_entity_poly.type
_entity_poly.pdbx_seq_one_letter_code
_entity_poly.pdbx_strand_id
1 'polypeptide(L)'
;MFRLTNRLALSNLIKNRKLYYPFALATVLAIAITYIFTSLTLNPHLDDLTGADAIKMVLGMGLGIVALSSGIIVLYANSFVMKNRSRELGLYSVLGLEKRHLFSMILKETVIMSFVTLLLGIGVGALFDKLIYAFLQRLIGESTGLVSTFQVMTIPIVLVIFACIFSLLVLVNGFRLLRLNPLQLTKDGLKGEKKGRFLVIQTLLGLGAMGYGYYLALSVQNPVTAIMSFFLAVLLVILGTYLLFNAGTTVVLQLLKKKKNYYYKPNNMISISNLVFRMKKNAVGLATIAILSSMVLVTLVGAASIYAGKKDYLASSAPHDYSVTGTNVDLTSTRKAMDDFLVQTGNQVNRKVEASYLYFGIKEQEKTS
;
A
#
# COMPACT_ATOMS: atom_id res chain seq x y z
N MET A 1 8.68 -23.27 -32.69
CA MET A 1 7.82 -22.14 -32.26
C MET A 1 8.35 -21.31 -31.07
N PHE A 2 8.97 -21.91 -30.04
CA PHE A 2 9.45 -21.17 -28.85
C PHE A 2 10.47 -20.05 -29.14
N ARG A 3 11.42 -20.28 -30.07
CA ARG A 3 12.41 -19.26 -30.49
C ARG A 3 11.79 -18.06 -31.22
N LEU A 4 10.69 -18.26 -31.95
CA LEU A 4 9.97 -17.20 -32.69
C LEU A 4 9.25 -16.25 -31.73
N THR A 5 8.53 -16.79 -30.74
CA THR A 5 7.87 -15.98 -29.69
C THR A 5 8.87 -15.20 -28.83
N ASN A 6 10.08 -15.71 -28.57
CA ASN A 6 11.13 -14.95 -27.87
C ASN A 6 11.67 -13.78 -28.70
N ARG A 7 11.96 -14.01 -29.99
CA ARG A 7 12.42 -12.93 -30.89
C ARG A 7 11.35 -11.85 -31.07
N LEU A 8 10.07 -12.23 -31.15
CA LEU A 8 8.96 -11.28 -31.24
C LEU A 8 8.78 -10.47 -29.95
N ALA A 9 8.87 -11.11 -28.78
CA ALA A 9 8.79 -10.41 -27.49
C ALA A 9 9.93 -9.37 -27.33
N LEU A 10 11.18 -9.77 -27.61
CA LEU A 10 12.34 -8.87 -27.54
C LEU A 10 12.25 -7.74 -28.55
N SER A 11 11.84 -8.03 -29.79
CA SER A 11 11.66 -7.00 -30.82
C SER A 11 10.55 -6.01 -30.43
N ASN A 12 9.46 -6.48 -29.82
CA ASN A 12 8.37 -5.61 -29.36
C ASN A 12 8.77 -4.72 -28.17
N LEU A 13 9.55 -5.23 -27.22
CA LEU A 13 10.09 -4.40 -26.13
C LEU A 13 10.97 -3.26 -26.66
N ILE A 14 11.81 -3.54 -27.64
CA ILE A 14 12.71 -2.54 -28.25
C ILE A 14 11.92 -1.53 -29.09
N LYS A 15 10.99 -1.99 -29.93
CA LYS A 15 10.19 -1.13 -30.82
C LYS A 15 9.20 -0.25 -30.04
N ASN A 16 8.60 -0.78 -28.98
CA ASN A 16 7.63 -0.06 -28.14
C ASN A 16 8.23 0.54 -26.88
N ARG A 17 9.55 0.82 -26.84
CA ARG A 17 10.26 1.31 -25.65
C ARG A 17 9.58 2.51 -24.97
N LYS A 18 9.05 3.47 -25.73
CA LYS A 18 8.35 4.67 -25.21
C LYS A 18 7.15 4.31 -24.32
N LEU A 19 6.52 3.17 -24.56
CA LEU A 19 5.39 2.68 -23.79
C LEU A 19 5.82 1.89 -22.55
N TYR A 20 6.96 1.20 -22.62
CA TYR A 20 7.49 0.38 -21.54
C TYR A 20 8.34 1.17 -20.52
N TYR A 21 8.91 2.31 -20.90
CA TYR A 21 9.68 3.16 -19.97
C TYR A 21 8.91 3.57 -18.70
N PRO A 22 7.66 4.08 -18.77
CA PRO A 22 6.92 4.44 -17.57
C PRO A 22 6.66 3.23 -16.64
N PHE A 23 6.44 2.05 -17.22
CA PHE A 23 6.28 0.82 -16.46
C PHE A 23 7.57 0.40 -15.77
N ALA A 24 8.68 0.38 -16.51
CA ALA A 24 9.99 0.05 -15.97
C ALA A 24 10.41 1.01 -14.85
N LEU A 25 10.24 2.32 -15.06
CA LEU A 25 10.59 3.34 -14.08
C LEU A 25 9.75 3.19 -12.79
N ALA A 26 8.43 3.07 -12.92
CA ALA A 26 7.56 2.93 -11.76
C ALA A 26 7.85 1.66 -10.95
N THR A 27 8.13 0.55 -11.64
CA THR A 27 8.46 -0.73 -10.99
C THR A 27 9.84 -0.71 -10.34
N VAL A 28 10.86 -0.15 -11.00
CA VAL A 28 12.21 0.03 -10.42
C VAL A 28 12.15 0.87 -9.14
N LEU A 29 11.42 2.00 -9.16
CA LEU A 29 11.26 2.86 -7.98
C LEU A 29 10.52 2.15 -6.85
N ALA A 30 9.44 1.42 -7.16
CA ALA A 30 8.71 0.64 -6.15
C ALA A 30 9.60 -0.42 -5.49
N ILE A 31 10.42 -1.12 -6.28
CA ILE A 31 11.38 -2.11 -5.79
C ILE A 31 12.48 -1.45 -4.95
N ALA A 32 13.02 -0.32 -5.40
CA ALA A 32 14.04 0.42 -4.67
C ALA A 32 13.53 0.90 -3.30
N ILE A 33 12.33 1.48 -3.24
CA ILE A 33 11.72 1.94 -1.97
C ILE A 33 11.45 0.74 -1.05
N THR A 34 10.91 -0.36 -1.58
CA THR A 34 10.67 -1.58 -0.79
C THR A 34 11.98 -2.16 -0.25
N TYR A 35 13.04 -2.15 -1.06
CA TYR A 35 14.38 -2.58 -0.64
C TYR A 35 14.89 -1.72 0.51
N ILE A 36 14.83 -0.39 0.39
CA ILE A 36 15.30 0.53 1.44
C ILE A 36 14.52 0.31 2.74
N PHE A 37 13.19 0.17 2.68
CA PHE A 37 12.38 -0.11 3.86
C PHE A 37 12.72 -1.47 4.50
N THR A 38 12.94 -2.50 3.68
CA THR A 38 13.30 -3.83 4.15
C THR A 38 14.69 -3.82 4.79
N SER A 39 15.65 -3.16 4.13
CA SER A 39 17.02 -2.94 4.63
C SER A 39 16.99 -2.25 6.00
N LEU A 40 16.19 -1.19 6.12
CA LEU A 40 16.04 -0.44 7.36
C LEU A 40 15.46 -1.32 8.47
N THR A 41 14.39 -2.07 8.18
CA THR A 41 13.72 -2.93 9.18
C THR A 41 14.62 -4.05 9.71
N LEU A 42 15.55 -4.55 8.89
CA LEU A 42 16.41 -5.68 9.25
C LEU A 42 17.81 -5.28 9.75
N ASN A 43 18.10 -3.99 9.90
CA ASN A 43 19.43 -3.54 10.29
C ASN A 43 19.76 -3.97 11.74
N PRO A 44 20.88 -4.66 11.99
CA PRO A 44 21.27 -5.08 13.34
C PRO A 44 21.49 -3.92 14.31
N HIS A 45 21.96 -2.76 13.83
CA HIS A 45 22.21 -1.58 14.66
C HIS A 45 20.91 -0.95 15.18
N LEU A 46 19.74 -1.37 14.69
CA LEU A 46 18.47 -0.97 15.31
C LEU A 46 18.30 -1.55 16.71
N ASP A 47 18.88 -2.72 17.00
CA ASP A 47 18.78 -3.36 18.32
C ASP A 47 19.57 -2.61 19.39
N ASP A 48 20.59 -1.86 18.98
CA ASP A 48 21.42 -1.06 19.88
C ASP A 48 20.74 0.27 20.28
N LEU A 49 19.61 0.62 19.65
CA LEU A 49 18.88 1.86 19.94
C LEU A 49 17.89 1.67 21.09
N THR A 50 17.83 2.65 21.98
CA THR A 50 16.80 2.72 23.02
C THR A 50 15.41 2.79 22.37
N GLY A 51 14.56 1.79 22.63
CA GLY A 51 13.24 1.67 22.00
C GLY A 51 13.22 0.94 20.65
N ALA A 52 14.24 0.12 20.36
CA ALA A 52 14.37 -0.73 19.17
C ALA A 52 13.06 -1.44 18.77
N ASP A 53 12.37 -2.07 19.72
CA ASP A 53 11.15 -2.83 19.46
C ASP A 53 10.03 -1.97 18.87
N ALA A 54 9.82 -0.77 19.41
CA ALA A 54 8.82 0.16 18.90
C ALA A 54 9.18 0.65 17.48
N ILE A 55 10.47 0.92 17.23
CA ILE A 55 10.97 1.32 15.91
C ILE A 55 10.75 0.19 14.89
N LYS A 56 11.11 -1.04 15.24
CA LYS A 56 10.92 -2.23 14.40
C LYS A 56 9.45 -2.49 14.10
N MET A 57 8.57 -2.31 15.09
CA MET A 57 7.13 -2.44 14.91
C MET A 57 6.60 -1.44 13.87
N VAL A 58 6.97 -0.15 14.00
CA VAL A 58 6.54 0.90 13.06
C VAL A 58 7.12 0.68 11.66
N LEU A 59 8.39 0.28 11.56
CA LEU A 59 9.04 -0.05 10.28
C LEU A 59 8.40 -1.25 9.59
N GLY A 60 8.06 -2.30 10.35
CA GLY A 60 7.34 -3.47 9.84
C GLY A 60 5.95 -3.10 9.30
N MET A 61 5.23 -2.22 9.99
CA MET A 61 3.96 -1.69 9.49
C MET A 61 4.16 -0.87 8.21
N GLY A 62 5.18 -0.01 8.18
CA GLY A 62 5.57 0.77 7.01
C GLY A 62 5.87 -0.12 5.80
N LEU A 63 6.58 -1.23 6.01
CA LEU A 63 6.87 -2.22 4.97
C LEU A 63 5.59 -2.81 4.38
N GLY A 64 4.58 -3.11 5.20
CA GLY A 64 3.27 -3.57 4.74
C GLY A 64 2.57 -2.56 3.82
N ILE A 65 2.57 -1.28 4.19
CA ILE A 65 1.98 -0.19 3.40
C ILE A 65 2.74 0.00 2.08
N VAL A 66 4.08 -0.05 2.12
CA VAL A 66 4.95 0.08 0.95
C VAL A 66 4.77 -1.10 -0.01
N ALA A 67 4.69 -2.34 0.50
CA ALA A 67 4.45 -3.52 -0.32
C ALA A 67 3.08 -3.47 -1.01
N LEU A 68 2.04 -3.08 -0.27
CA LEU A 68 0.69 -2.90 -0.81
C LEU A 68 0.65 -1.81 -1.89
N SER A 69 1.26 -0.66 -1.62
CA SER A 69 1.35 0.47 -2.56
C SER A 69 2.12 0.08 -3.82
N SER A 70 3.24 -0.64 -3.65
CA SER A 70 4.03 -1.19 -4.76
C SER A 70 3.21 -2.12 -5.64
N GLY A 71 2.40 -3.01 -5.04
CA GLY A 71 1.48 -3.87 -5.79
C GLY A 71 0.49 -3.07 -6.66
N ILE A 72 -0.13 -2.02 -6.10
CA ILE A 72 -1.07 -1.16 -6.83
C ILE A 72 -0.38 -0.42 -7.98
N ILE A 73 0.81 0.15 -7.73
CA ILE A 73 1.61 0.85 -8.75
C ILE A 73 1.95 -0.09 -9.90
N VAL A 74 2.47 -1.28 -9.59
CA VAL A 74 2.88 -2.28 -10.59
C VAL A 74 1.69 -2.76 -11.43
N LEU A 75 0.55 -3.06 -10.79
CA LEU A 75 -0.67 -3.48 -11.47
C LEU A 75 -1.24 -2.39 -12.39
N TYR A 76 -1.22 -1.14 -11.94
CA TYR A 76 -1.66 -0.01 -12.73
C TYR A 76 -0.74 0.25 -13.93
N ALA A 77 0.57 0.27 -13.69
CA ALA A 77 1.55 0.49 -14.74
C ALA A 77 1.43 -0.59 -15.83
N ASN A 78 1.25 -1.86 -15.45
CA ASN A 78 0.98 -2.94 -16.40
C ASN A 78 -0.36 -2.75 -17.13
N SER A 79 -1.41 -2.34 -16.42
CA SER A 79 -2.70 -2.04 -17.02
C SER A 79 -2.64 -0.92 -18.06
N PHE A 80 -1.78 0.08 -17.84
CA PHE A 80 -1.51 1.15 -18.79
C PHE A 80 -0.83 0.64 -20.06
N VAL A 81 0.22 -0.17 -19.94
CA VAL A 81 0.90 -0.81 -21.09
C VAL A 81 -0.09 -1.64 -21.89
N MET A 82 -0.84 -2.52 -21.22
CA MET A 82 -1.82 -3.40 -21.86
C MET A 82 -2.94 -2.63 -22.57
N LYS A 83 -3.42 -1.52 -22.00
CA LYS A 83 -4.46 -0.69 -22.62
C LYS A 83 -3.95 -0.02 -23.89
N ASN A 84 -2.72 0.47 -23.89
CA ASN A 84 -2.13 1.12 -25.06
C ASN A 84 -1.74 0.12 -26.16
N ARG A 85 -1.46 -1.15 -25.83
CA ARG A 85 -1.18 -2.23 -26.80
C ARG A 85 -2.41 -2.99 -27.26
N SER A 86 -3.60 -2.65 -26.77
CA SER A 86 -4.84 -3.34 -27.12
C SER A 86 -5.11 -3.37 -28.64
N ARG A 87 -4.80 -2.28 -29.37
CA ARG A 87 -4.92 -2.24 -30.85
C ARG A 87 -3.94 -3.18 -31.56
N GLU A 88 -2.69 -3.23 -31.10
CA GLU A 88 -1.65 -4.13 -31.63
C GLU A 88 -2.04 -5.60 -31.44
N LEU A 89 -2.48 -5.94 -30.22
CA LEU A 89 -2.97 -7.29 -29.89
C LEU A 89 -4.22 -7.66 -30.68
N GLY A 90 -5.10 -6.69 -30.96
CA GLY A 90 -6.26 -6.87 -31.83
C GLY A 90 -5.88 -7.19 -33.28
N LEU A 91 -4.91 -6.48 -33.85
CA LEU A 91 -4.39 -6.75 -35.20
C LEU A 91 -3.77 -8.14 -35.29
N TYR A 92 -2.96 -8.53 -34.31
CA TYR A 92 -2.39 -9.88 -34.23
C TYR A 92 -3.48 -10.97 -34.22
N SER A 93 -4.57 -10.74 -33.49
CA SER A 93 -5.68 -11.68 -33.48
C SER A 93 -6.44 -11.74 -34.81
N VAL A 94 -6.54 -10.64 -35.56
CA VAL A 94 -7.16 -10.62 -36.91
C VAL A 94 -6.25 -11.31 -37.94
N LEU A 95 -4.94 -11.24 -37.78
CA LEU A 95 -3.94 -11.94 -38.60
C LEU A 95 -3.83 -13.45 -38.28
N GLY A 96 -4.74 -14.00 -37.48
CA GLY A 96 -4.83 -15.44 -37.21
C GLY A 96 -4.04 -15.94 -36.01
N LEU A 97 -3.45 -15.07 -35.17
CA LEU A 97 -2.80 -15.54 -33.93
C LEU A 97 -3.86 -15.98 -32.91
N GLU A 98 -3.74 -17.24 -32.48
CA GLU A 98 -4.57 -17.77 -31.40
C GLU A 98 -4.32 -17.06 -30.06
N LYS A 99 -5.35 -17.07 -29.19
CA LYS A 99 -5.26 -16.52 -27.83
C LYS A 99 -4.11 -17.09 -27.01
N ARG A 100 -3.75 -18.36 -27.24
CA ARG A 100 -2.61 -19.04 -26.57
C ARG A 100 -1.28 -18.42 -26.96
N HIS A 101 -1.10 -18.04 -28.23
CA HIS A 101 0.13 -17.39 -28.70
C HIS A 101 0.25 -15.97 -28.17
N LEU A 102 -0.85 -15.21 -28.14
CA LEU A 102 -0.89 -13.87 -27.52
C LEU A 102 -0.56 -13.93 -26.03
N PHE A 103 -1.11 -14.91 -25.31
CA PHE A 103 -0.82 -15.10 -23.89
C PHE A 103 0.64 -15.45 -23.65
N SER A 104 1.19 -16.40 -24.41
CA SER A 104 2.60 -16.78 -24.30
C SER A 104 3.54 -15.60 -24.59
N MET A 105 3.19 -14.74 -25.54
CA MET A 105 3.95 -13.54 -25.86
C MET A 105 3.96 -12.54 -24.71
N ILE A 106 2.78 -12.19 -24.18
CA ILE A 106 2.66 -11.22 -23.06
C ILE A 106 3.31 -11.76 -21.78
N LEU A 107 3.18 -13.05 -21.52
CA LEU A 107 3.83 -13.69 -20.37
C LEU A 107 5.34 -13.53 -20.47
N LYS A 108 5.93 -13.80 -21.64
CA LYS A 108 7.38 -13.65 -21.85
C LYS A 108 7.84 -12.20 -21.71
N GLU A 109 7.11 -11.26 -22.29
CA GLU A 109 7.41 -9.82 -22.12
C GLU A 109 7.37 -9.42 -20.65
N THR A 110 6.34 -9.86 -19.92
CA THR A 110 6.17 -9.57 -18.50
C THR A 110 7.32 -10.16 -17.67
N VAL A 111 7.70 -11.41 -17.91
CA VAL A 111 8.78 -12.09 -17.18
C VAL A 111 10.14 -11.45 -17.44
N ILE A 112 10.44 -11.11 -18.70
CA ILE A 112 11.67 -10.38 -19.04
C ILE A 112 11.70 -9.03 -18.33
N MET A 113 10.59 -8.28 -18.40
CA MET A 113 10.51 -6.98 -17.74
C MET A 113 10.61 -7.09 -16.22
N SER A 114 9.95 -8.06 -15.58
CA SER A 114 10.03 -8.26 -14.13
C SER A 114 11.46 -8.59 -13.69
N PHE A 115 12.19 -9.39 -14.47
CA PHE A 115 13.58 -9.72 -14.14
C PHE A 115 14.49 -8.48 -14.24
N VAL A 116 14.38 -7.73 -15.34
CA VAL A 116 15.18 -6.51 -15.56
C VAL A 116 14.89 -5.45 -14.51
N THR A 117 13.61 -5.19 -14.22
CA THR A 117 13.23 -4.16 -13.26
C THR A 117 13.54 -4.56 -11.83
N LEU A 118 13.50 -5.86 -11.49
CA LEU A 118 13.94 -6.35 -10.19
C LEU A 118 15.44 -6.17 -9.96
N LEU A 119 16.27 -6.53 -10.94
CA LEU A 119 17.72 -6.31 -10.84
C LEU A 119 18.06 -4.82 -10.73
N LEU A 120 17.48 -3.99 -11.59
CA LEU A 120 17.70 -2.54 -11.55
C LEU A 120 17.15 -1.91 -10.27
N GLY A 121 15.98 -2.35 -9.81
CA GLY A 121 15.35 -1.86 -8.59
C GLY A 121 16.16 -2.16 -7.33
N ILE A 122 16.68 -3.38 -7.20
CA ILE A 122 17.59 -3.75 -6.11
C ILE A 122 18.89 -2.96 -6.21
N GLY A 123 19.46 -2.83 -7.41
CA GLY A 123 20.70 -2.04 -7.62
C GLY A 123 20.53 -0.56 -7.25
N VAL A 124 19.44 0.06 -7.69
CA VAL A 124 19.09 1.45 -7.33
C VAL A 124 18.80 1.55 -5.84
N GLY A 125 18.02 0.63 -5.27
CA GLY A 125 17.72 0.58 -3.84
C GLY A 125 19.00 0.51 -3.00
N ALA A 126 19.92 -0.39 -3.32
CA ALA A 126 21.21 -0.53 -2.63
C ALA A 126 22.11 0.72 -2.78
N LEU A 127 22.05 1.40 -3.91
CA LEU A 127 22.79 2.65 -4.14
C LEU A 127 22.25 3.81 -3.29
N PHE A 128 20.93 3.95 -3.21
CA PHE A 128 20.27 5.00 -2.43
C PHE A 128 20.16 4.68 -0.93
N ASP A 129 20.36 3.42 -0.54
CA ASP A 129 20.27 2.96 0.85
C ASP A 129 21.12 3.84 1.78
N LYS A 130 22.42 3.99 1.48
CA LYS A 130 23.35 4.83 2.27
C LYS A 130 22.88 6.27 2.43
N LEU A 131 22.28 6.85 1.39
CA LEU A 131 21.77 8.22 1.44
C LEU A 131 20.56 8.34 2.37
N ILE A 132 19.67 7.35 2.35
CA ILE A 132 18.49 7.32 3.24
C ILE A 132 18.93 7.13 4.70
N TYR A 133 19.89 6.25 4.97
CA TYR A 133 20.45 6.07 6.32
C TYR A 133 21.08 7.36 6.85
N ALA A 134 21.92 8.03 6.05
CA ALA A 134 22.53 9.31 6.42
C ALA A 134 21.46 10.40 6.67
N PHE A 135 20.41 10.42 5.86
CA PHE A 135 19.28 11.34 6.07
C PHE A 135 18.54 11.04 7.38
N LEU A 136 18.29 9.76 7.69
CA LEU A 136 17.59 9.35 8.90
C LEU A 136 18.41 9.64 10.16
N GLN A 137 19.73 9.39 10.14
CA GLN A 137 20.64 9.76 11.23
C GLN A 137 20.56 11.26 11.55
N ARG A 138 20.61 12.10 10.51
CA ARG A 138 20.51 13.55 10.67
C ARG A 138 19.16 14.01 11.24
N LEU A 139 18.10 13.24 11.00
CA LEU A 139 16.76 13.51 11.51
C LEU A 139 16.60 13.08 12.97
N ILE A 140 17.23 11.95 13.36
CA ILE A 140 17.23 11.44 14.74
C ILE A 140 18.16 12.28 15.64
N GLY A 141 19.20 12.90 15.09
CA GLY A 141 20.14 13.74 15.85
C GLY A 141 21.24 12.95 16.57
N GLU A 142 21.32 11.63 16.34
CA GLU A 142 22.40 10.78 16.84
C GLU A 142 23.48 10.62 15.76
N SER A 143 24.75 10.83 16.15
CA SER A 143 25.89 10.85 15.23
C SER A 143 26.55 9.49 14.98
N THR A 144 26.22 8.43 15.74
CA THR A 144 27.05 7.20 15.76
C THR A 144 26.32 5.85 15.63
N GLY A 145 24.98 5.77 15.52
CA GLY A 145 24.28 4.48 15.59
C GLY A 145 23.97 3.76 14.26
N LEU A 146 23.43 4.45 13.26
CA LEU A 146 22.76 3.80 12.11
C LEU A 146 23.64 3.66 10.85
N VAL A 147 24.60 2.75 10.85
CA VAL A 147 25.41 2.49 9.63
C VAL A 147 24.62 1.58 8.67
N SER A 148 24.54 1.98 7.39
CA SER A 148 24.01 1.11 6.34
C SER A 148 24.91 -0.13 6.23
N THR A 149 24.37 -1.26 6.70
CA THR A 149 24.98 -2.58 6.53
C THR A 149 24.27 -3.32 5.41
N PHE A 150 25.04 -3.97 4.55
CA PHE A 150 24.47 -4.79 3.50
C PHE A 150 23.94 -6.10 4.11
N GLN A 151 22.66 -6.09 4.47
CA GLN A 151 22.00 -7.23 5.09
C GLN A 151 21.60 -8.25 3.99
N VAL A 152 22.24 -9.43 4.00
CA VAL A 152 21.99 -10.49 3.00
C VAL A 152 20.51 -10.92 2.98
N MET A 153 19.83 -10.85 4.14
CA MET A 153 18.41 -11.19 4.30
C MET A 153 17.44 -10.20 3.62
N THR A 154 17.87 -9.00 3.24
CA THR A 154 17.01 -8.03 2.56
C THR A 154 16.61 -8.49 1.16
N ILE A 155 17.55 -9.06 0.41
CA ILE A 155 17.33 -9.52 -0.96
C ILE A 155 16.23 -10.58 -1.06
N PRO A 156 16.27 -11.70 -0.30
CA PRO A 156 15.26 -12.75 -0.42
C PRO A 156 13.86 -12.24 -0.04
N ILE A 157 13.73 -11.36 0.95
CA ILE A 157 12.41 -10.81 1.33
C ILE A 157 11.83 -9.96 0.20
N VAL A 158 12.63 -9.04 -0.36
CA VAL A 158 12.19 -8.22 -1.52
C VAL A 158 11.83 -9.11 -2.70
N LEU A 159 12.62 -10.16 -2.96
CA LEU A 159 12.38 -11.11 -4.03
C LEU A 159 11.05 -11.85 -3.83
N VAL A 160 10.74 -12.32 -2.61
CA VAL A 160 9.45 -12.96 -2.29
C VAL A 160 8.27 -12.01 -2.48
N ILE A 161 8.37 -10.77 -1.98
CA ILE A 161 7.32 -9.75 -2.13
C ILE A 161 7.03 -9.50 -3.61
N PHE A 162 8.06 -9.26 -4.43
CA PHE A 162 7.88 -8.98 -5.84
C PHE A 162 7.53 -10.23 -6.66
N ALA A 163 7.95 -11.43 -6.25
CA ALA A 163 7.49 -12.68 -6.86
C ALA A 163 5.98 -12.84 -6.68
N CYS A 164 5.44 -12.55 -5.49
CA CYS A 164 3.99 -12.53 -5.25
C CYS A 164 3.27 -11.49 -6.13
N ILE A 165 3.78 -10.26 -6.20
CA ILE A 165 3.19 -9.19 -7.02
C ILE A 165 3.22 -9.55 -8.52
N PHE A 166 4.35 -10.03 -9.04
CA PHE A 166 4.47 -10.40 -10.45
C PHE A 166 3.66 -11.64 -10.80
N SER A 167 3.55 -12.62 -9.89
CA SER A 167 2.67 -13.78 -10.05
C SER A 167 1.21 -13.34 -10.17
N LEU A 168 0.76 -12.45 -9.27
CA LEU A 168 -0.58 -11.87 -9.34
C LEU A 168 -0.80 -11.09 -10.65
N LEU A 169 0.21 -10.36 -11.12
CA LEU A 169 0.15 -9.63 -12.39
C LEU A 169 0.00 -10.58 -13.60
N VAL A 170 0.72 -11.71 -13.63
CA VAL A 170 0.58 -12.73 -14.68
C VAL A 170 -0.84 -13.34 -14.65
N LEU A 171 -1.37 -13.63 -13.46
CA LEU A 171 -2.75 -14.12 -13.31
C LEU A 171 -3.76 -13.10 -13.84
N VAL A 172 -3.64 -11.83 -13.45
CA VAL A 172 -4.52 -10.75 -13.92
C VAL A 172 -4.44 -10.59 -15.44
N ASN A 173 -3.24 -10.64 -16.02
CA ASN A 173 -3.05 -10.59 -17.47
C ASN A 173 -3.68 -11.80 -18.17
N GLY A 174 -3.56 -13.00 -17.59
CA GLY A 174 -4.18 -14.22 -18.10
C GLY A 174 -5.70 -14.16 -18.09
N PHE A 175 -6.30 -13.79 -16.96
CA PHE A 175 -7.76 -13.60 -16.85
C PHE A 175 -8.26 -12.54 -17.83
N ARG A 176 -7.52 -11.44 -17.99
CA ARG A 176 -7.87 -10.39 -18.95
C ARG A 176 -7.89 -10.96 -20.36
N LEU A 177 -6.85 -11.69 -20.76
CA LEU A 177 -6.70 -12.25 -22.10
C LEU A 177 -7.75 -13.33 -22.42
N LEU A 178 -8.06 -14.20 -21.46
CA LEU A 178 -9.09 -15.24 -21.62
C LEU A 178 -10.47 -14.62 -21.91
N ARG A 179 -10.76 -13.46 -21.28
CA ARG A 179 -12.00 -12.70 -21.51
C ARG A 179 -11.94 -11.79 -22.75
N LEU A 180 -10.79 -11.64 -23.43
CA LEU A 180 -10.71 -10.87 -24.67
C LEU A 180 -11.39 -11.63 -25.80
N ASN A 181 -12.35 -10.97 -26.45
CA ASN A 181 -12.91 -11.42 -27.71
C ASN A 181 -12.27 -10.60 -28.86
N PRO A 182 -11.65 -11.24 -29.86
CA PRO A 182 -10.96 -10.59 -30.98
C PRO A 182 -11.81 -9.53 -31.70
N LEU A 183 -13.08 -9.85 -31.95
CA LEU A 183 -14.06 -8.96 -32.58
C LEU A 183 -14.46 -7.75 -31.73
N GLN A 184 -14.15 -7.75 -30.43
CA GLN A 184 -14.44 -6.64 -29.52
C GLN A 184 -13.29 -5.63 -29.47
N LEU A 185 -12.04 -6.03 -29.67
CA LEU A 185 -10.88 -5.12 -29.65
C LEU A 185 -10.93 -4.06 -30.78
N THR A 186 -11.45 -4.43 -31.95
CA THR A 186 -11.65 -3.48 -33.08
C THR A 186 -12.92 -2.63 -32.90
N LYS A 187 -13.90 -3.11 -32.13
CA LYS A 187 -15.19 -2.44 -31.86
C LYS A 187 -15.31 -1.86 -30.45
N ASP A 188 -14.25 -1.81 -29.66
CA ASP A 188 -14.25 -1.33 -28.26
C ASP A 188 -14.56 0.18 -28.15
N GLY A 189 -14.57 0.90 -29.27
CA GLY A 189 -15.12 2.25 -29.37
C GLY A 189 -16.66 2.33 -29.38
N LEU A 190 -17.38 1.23 -29.63
CA LEU A 190 -18.81 1.21 -29.97
C LEU A 190 -19.70 0.44 -28.97
N LYS A 191 -19.13 -0.22 -27.95
CA LYS A 191 -19.94 -0.96 -26.96
C LYS A 191 -20.52 -0.04 -25.89
N GLY A 192 -21.58 0.66 -26.29
CA GLY A 192 -22.56 1.25 -25.38
C GLY A 192 -23.40 0.18 -24.66
N GLU A 193 -23.58 0.41 -23.36
CA GLU A 193 -24.63 -0.13 -22.48
C GLU A 193 -24.82 -1.67 -22.37
N LYS A 194 -24.10 -2.29 -21.43
CA LYS A 194 -24.74 -3.32 -20.58
C LYS A 194 -25.48 -2.60 -19.45
N LYS A 195 -26.82 -2.53 -19.54
CA LYS A 195 -27.70 -2.13 -18.44
C LYS A 195 -27.70 -3.24 -17.38
N GLY A 196 -26.76 -3.17 -16.44
CA GLY A 196 -26.65 -4.17 -15.37
C GLY A 196 -27.28 -3.65 -14.09
N ARG A 197 -28.36 -4.27 -13.61
CA ARG A 197 -28.88 -4.10 -12.23
C ARG A 197 -27.76 -4.32 -11.18
N PHE A 198 -26.77 -5.15 -11.52
CA PHE A 198 -25.54 -5.36 -10.75
C PHE A 198 -24.71 -4.10 -10.46
N LEU A 199 -24.83 -3.03 -11.27
CA LEU A 199 -24.10 -1.78 -11.03
C LEU A 199 -24.57 -1.09 -9.74
N VAL A 200 -25.88 -1.14 -9.45
CA VAL A 200 -26.43 -0.53 -8.23
C VAL A 200 -25.96 -1.29 -7.00
N ILE A 201 -25.97 -2.62 -7.05
CA ILE A 201 -25.47 -3.48 -5.96
C ILE A 201 -23.99 -3.22 -5.71
N GLN A 202 -23.16 -3.15 -6.76
CA GLN A 202 -21.74 -2.82 -6.63
C GLN A 202 -21.51 -1.43 -6.03
N THR A 203 -22.36 -0.46 -6.35
CA THR A 203 -22.28 0.89 -5.78
C THR A 203 -22.61 0.88 -4.29
N LEU A 204 -23.65 0.14 -3.90
CA LEU A 204 -24.08 0.03 -2.51
C LEU A 204 -23.07 -0.73 -1.65
N LEU A 205 -22.48 -1.80 -2.20
CA LEU A 205 -21.34 -2.49 -1.59
C LEU A 205 -20.11 -1.57 -1.48
N GLY A 206 -19.82 -0.75 -2.50
CA GLY A 206 -18.73 0.21 -2.46
C GLY A 206 -18.91 1.29 -1.38
N LEU A 207 -20.11 1.85 -1.27
CA LEU A 207 -20.47 2.78 -0.19
C LEU A 207 -20.41 2.11 1.19
N GLY A 208 -20.91 0.88 1.30
CA GLY A 208 -20.87 0.11 2.54
C GLY A 208 -19.44 -0.20 2.99
N ALA A 209 -18.58 -0.64 2.08
CA ALA A 209 -17.17 -0.91 2.37
C ALA A 209 -16.44 0.37 2.82
N MET A 210 -16.66 1.49 2.11
CA MET A 210 -16.04 2.77 2.46
C MET A 210 -16.55 3.32 3.81
N GLY A 211 -17.86 3.24 4.04
CA GLY A 211 -18.49 3.65 5.29
C GLY A 211 -18.05 2.79 6.48
N TYR A 212 -17.97 1.46 6.30
CA TYR A 212 -17.48 0.55 7.34
C TYR A 212 -15.98 0.76 7.63
N GLY A 213 -15.16 1.02 6.61
CA GLY A 213 -13.76 1.40 6.80
C GLY A 213 -13.61 2.67 7.65
N TYR A 214 -14.43 3.68 7.39
CA TYR A 214 -14.46 4.91 8.21
C TYR A 214 -14.98 4.66 9.62
N TYR A 215 -16.02 3.84 9.77
CA TYR A 215 -16.55 3.47 11.07
C TYR A 215 -15.49 2.74 11.92
N LEU A 216 -14.76 1.79 11.33
CA LEU A 216 -13.63 1.14 11.99
C LEU A 216 -12.57 2.15 12.40
N ALA A 217 -12.22 3.10 11.53
CA ALA A 217 -11.22 4.12 11.85
C ALA A 217 -11.63 5.03 13.02
N LEU A 218 -12.94 5.31 13.19
CA LEU A 218 -13.46 6.19 14.24
C LEU A 218 -13.81 5.47 15.55
N SER A 219 -14.10 4.17 15.51
CA SER A 219 -14.58 3.41 16.69
C SER A 219 -13.45 2.83 17.54
N VAL A 220 -12.21 2.99 17.12
CA VAL A 220 -11.04 2.43 17.79
C VAL A 220 -10.62 3.32 18.95
N GLN A 221 -10.71 2.76 20.16
CA GLN A 221 -10.27 3.42 21.39
C GLN A 221 -8.93 2.89 21.90
N ASN A 222 -8.57 1.64 21.58
CA ASN A 222 -7.34 1.01 22.04
C ASN A 222 -6.23 1.07 20.96
N PRO A 223 -4.99 1.48 21.31
CA PRO A 223 -3.90 1.63 20.33
C PRO A 223 -3.44 0.30 19.71
N VAL A 224 -3.56 -0.83 20.42
CA VAL A 224 -3.18 -2.15 19.87
C VAL A 224 -4.20 -2.64 18.84
N THR A 225 -5.50 -2.46 19.10
CA THR A 225 -6.54 -2.82 18.13
C THR A 225 -6.55 -1.86 16.94
N ALA A 226 -6.10 -0.62 17.14
CA ALA A 226 -5.95 0.40 16.09
C ALA A 226 -5.10 -0.08 14.92
N ILE A 227 -4.05 -0.83 15.20
CA ILE A 227 -3.09 -1.29 14.20
C ILE A 227 -3.75 -2.27 13.23
N MET A 228 -4.44 -3.30 13.75
CA MET A 228 -5.13 -4.29 12.92
C MET A 228 -6.33 -3.68 12.19
N SER A 229 -7.10 -2.82 12.86
CA SER A 229 -8.23 -2.13 12.24
C SER A 229 -7.79 -1.15 11.16
N PHE A 230 -6.60 -0.54 11.29
CA PHE A 230 -6.06 0.39 10.28
C PHE A 230 -5.80 -0.33 8.96
N PHE A 231 -5.09 -1.46 8.97
CA PHE A 231 -4.84 -2.23 7.74
C PHE A 231 -6.14 -2.73 7.11
N LEU A 232 -7.09 -3.20 7.92
CA LEU A 232 -8.39 -3.63 7.43
C LEU A 232 -9.17 -2.45 6.83
N ALA A 233 -9.18 -1.29 7.48
CA ALA A 233 -9.82 -0.07 6.99
C ALA A 233 -9.21 0.41 5.67
N VAL A 234 -7.87 0.38 5.52
CA VAL A 234 -7.18 0.71 4.26
C VAL A 234 -7.63 -0.23 3.14
N LEU A 235 -7.70 -1.54 3.37
CA LEU A 235 -8.19 -2.49 2.37
C LEU A 235 -9.65 -2.24 1.97
N LEU A 236 -10.52 -1.96 2.95
CA LEU A 236 -11.92 -1.60 2.73
C LEU A 236 -12.05 -0.30 1.92
N VAL A 237 -11.25 0.72 2.22
CA VAL A 237 -11.24 1.99 1.48
C VAL A 237 -10.75 1.79 0.04
N ILE A 238 -9.71 0.98 -0.18
CA ILE A 238 -9.23 0.64 -1.53
C ILE A 238 -10.33 -0.07 -2.33
N LEU A 239 -10.96 -1.09 -1.74
CA LEU A 239 -12.03 -1.85 -2.37
C LEU A 239 -13.26 -0.98 -2.66
N GLY A 240 -13.67 -0.16 -1.68
CA GLY A 240 -14.76 0.80 -1.82
C GLY A 240 -14.50 1.80 -2.93
N THR A 241 -13.29 2.37 -2.99
CA THR A 241 -12.88 3.32 -4.04
C THR A 241 -12.96 2.67 -5.42
N TYR A 242 -12.44 1.46 -5.60
CA TYR A 242 -12.53 0.74 -6.88
C TYR A 242 -13.98 0.51 -7.32
N LEU A 243 -14.84 0.07 -6.40
CA LEU A 243 -16.26 -0.18 -6.68
C LEU A 243 -17.01 1.12 -7.03
N LEU A 244 -16.74 2.20 -6.30
CA LEU A 244 -17.38 3.50 -6.52
C LEU A 244 -16.99 4.13 -7.85
N PHE A 245 -15.72 4.09 -8.24
CA PHE A 245 -15.31 4.60 -9.54
C PHE A 245 -15.81 3.73 -10.71
N ASN A 246 -15.82 2.39 -10.54
CA ASN A 246 -16.25 1.48 -11.59
C ASN A 246 -17.78 1.49 -11.79
N ALA A 247 -18.54 1.34 -10.71
CA ALA A 247 -19.99 1.24 -10.74
C ALA A 247 -20.68 2.55 -10.31
N GLY A 248 -20.25 3.13 -9.19
CA GLY A 248 -20.89 4.30 -8.57
C GLY A 248 -20.97 5.51 -9.49
N THR A 249 -19.87 5.88 -10.14
CA THR A 249 -19.89 7.03 -11.05
C THR A 249 -20.79 6.80 -12.25
N THR A 250 -20.87 5.57 -12.75
CA THR A 250 -21.79 5.20 -13.83
C THR A 250 -23.26 5.30 -13.36
N VAL A 251 -23.57 4.86 -12.13
CA VAL A 251 -24.91 4.95 -11.54
C VAL A 251 -25.32 6.41 -11.31
N VAL A 252 -24.44 7.26 -10.78
CA VAL A 252 -24.70 8.69 -10.59
C VAL A 252 -25.06 9.36 -11.92
N LEU A 253 -24.30 9.09 -12.99
CA LEU A 253 -24.59 9.63 -14.31
C LEU A 253 -25.90 9.08 -14.90
N GLN A 254 -26.25 7.82 -14.61
CA GLN A 254 -27.56 7.25 -15.00
C GLN A 254 -28.73 7.90 -14.24
N LEU A 255 -28.54 8.23 -12.95
CA LEU A 255 -29.53 8.97 -12.16
C LEU A 255 -29.72 10.40 -12.72
N LEU A 256 -28.63 11.06 -13.11
CA LEU A 256 -28.70 12.37 -13.78
C LEU A 256 -29.41 12.30 -15.13
N LYS A 257 -29.23 11.21 -15.90
CA LYS A 257 -30.00 10.96 -17.13
C LYS A 257 -31.50 10.78 -16.87
N LYS A 258 -31.90 10.20 -15.73
CA LYS A 258 -33.32 10.01 -15.39
C LYS A 258 -34.03 11.32 -15.03
N LYS A 259 -33.32 12.34 -14.52
CA LYS A 259 -33.89 13.66 -14.22
C LYS A 259 -34.13 14.46 -15.50
N LYS A 260 -35.32 14.31 -16.09
CA LYS A 260 -35.71 14.96 -17.37
C LYS A 260 -35.46 16.48 -17.38
N ASN A 261 -35.79 17.18 -16.28
CA ASN A 261 -35.61 18.64 -16.16
C ASN A 261 -34.14 19.10 -16.23
N TYR A 262 -33.18 18.22 -15.89
CA TYR A 262 -31.76 18.52 -15.95
C TYR A 262 -31.11 18.00 -17.24
N TYR A 263 -31.49 16.80 -17.69
CA TYR A 263 -30.85 16.12 -18.82
C TYR A 263 -31.19 16.75 -20.18
N TYR A 264 -32.43 17.17 -20.41
CA TYR A 264 -32.88 17.67 -21.73
C TYR A 264 -32.44 19.10 -22.05
N LYS A 265 -31.62 19.73 -21.19
CA LYS A 265 -30.96 20.99 -21.54
C LYS A 265 -29.85 20.71 -22.56
N PRO A 266 -29.70 21.50 -23.65
CA PRO A 266 -28.78 21.21 -24.75
C PRO A 266 -27.34 20.93 -24.31
N ASN A 267 -26.83 21.72 -23.35
CA ASN A 267 -25.47 21.57 -22.84
C ASN A 267 -25.28 20.31 -21.98
N ASN A 268 -26.32 19.90 -21.25
CA ASN A 268 -26.27 18.80 -20.29
C ASN A 268 -26.41 17.44 -21.00
N MET A 269 -27.28 17.34 -22.00
CA MET A 269 -27.54 16.09 -22.73
C MET A 269 -26.26 15.53 -23.37
N ILE A 270 -25.50 16.40 -24.04
CA ILE A 270 -24.26 16.05 -24.74
C ILE A 270 -23.17 15.73 -23.70
N SER A 271 -23.02 16.58 -22.69
CA SER A 271 -22.00 16.41 -21.65
C SER A 271 -22.18 15.12 -20.86
N ILE A 272 -23.39 14.83 -20.38
CA ILE A 272 -23.68 13.62 -19.58
C ILE A 272 -23.47 12.36 -20.43
N SER A 273 -23.90 12.37 -21.69
CA SER A 273 -23.70 11.21 -22.58
C SER A 273 -22.22 10.93 -22.87
N ASN A 274 -21.44 11.99 -23.13
CA ASN A 274 -19.99 11.87 -23.30
C ASN A 274 -19.28 11.43 -22.02
N LEU A 275 -19.69 11.95 -20.85
CA LEU A 275 -19.13 11.57 -19.56
C LEU A 275 -19.38 10.10 -19.24
N VAL A 276 -20.59 9.58 -19.47
CA VAL A 276 -20.89 8.15 -19.24
C VAL A 276 -19.92 7.25 -20.02
N PHE A 277 -19.66 7.58 -21.29
CA PHE A 277 -18.74 6.81 -22.13
C PHE A 277 -17.29 6.93 -21.64
N ARG A 278 -16.82 8.16 -21.35
CA ARG A 278 -15.45 8.42 -20.87
C ARG A 278 -15.19 7.79 -19.50
N MET A 279 -16.15 7.89 -18.59
CA MET A 279 -16.07 7.35 -17.23
C MET A 279 -15.98 5.83 -17.26
N LYS A 280 -16.82 5.15 -18.05
CA LYS A 280 -16.75 3.69 -18.15
C LYS A 280 -15.44 3.18 -18.74
N LYS A 281 -14.84 3.91 -19.68
CA LYS A 281 -13.54 3.56 -20.29
C LYS A 281 -12.34 3.82 -19.36
N ASN A 282 -12.44 4.79 -18.46
CA ASN A 282 -11.32 5.30 -17.66
C ASN A 282 -11.50 5.14 -16.14
N ALA A 283 -12.61 4.59 -15.66
CA ALA A 283 -12.94 4.45 -14.25
C ALA A 283 -11.83 3.80 -13.41
N VAL A 284 -11.27 2.68 -13.89
CA VAL A 284 -10.17 1.97 -13.20
C VAL A 284 -8.93 2.86 -13.05
N GLY A 285 -8.62 3.68 -14.05
CA GLY A 285 -7.49 4.59 -13.97
C GLY A 285 -7.73 5.72 -12.97
N LEU A 286 -8.93 6.32 -12.99
CA LEU A 286 -9.32 7.34 -12.01
C LEU A 286 -9.32 6.80 -10.57
N ALA A 287 -9.81 5.57 -10.37
CA ALA A 287 -9.75 4.89 -9.08
C ALA A 287 -8.31 4.73 -8.60
N THR A 288 -7.41 4.31 -9.49
CA THR A 288 -5.99 4.13 -9.15
C THR A 288 -5.36 5.46 -8.76
N ILE A 289 -5.60 6.54 -9.51
CA ILE A 289 -5.10 7.88 -9.18
C ILE A 289 -5.60 8.30 -7.80
N ALA A 290 -6.89 8.14 -7.52
CA ALA A 290 -7.46 8.47 -6.22
C ALA A 290 -6.83 7.66 -5.08
N ILE A 291 -6.61 6.35 -5.27
CA ILE A 291 -5.99 5.48 -4.27
C ILE A 291 -4.53 5.89 -4.02
N LEU A 292 -3.75 6.13 -5.09
CA LEU A 292 -2.36 6.56 -4.95
C LEU A 292 -2.26 7.93 -4.26
N SER A 293 -3.11 8.89 -4.61
CA SER A 293 -3.20 10.18 -3.93
C SER A 293 -3.61 10.02 -2.46
N SER A 294 -4.57 9.15 -2.16
CA SER A 294 -4.97 8.87 -0.78
C SER A 294 -3.84 8.21 0.02
N MET A 295 -3.04 7.34 -0.58
CA MET A 295 -1.91 6.72 0.12
C MET A 295 -0.84 7.74 0.49
N VAL A 296 -0.53 8.68 -0.40
CA VAL A 296 0.37 9.80 -0.07
C VAL A 296 -0.18 10.57 1.14
N LEU A 297 -1.47 10.92 1.13
CA LEU A 297 -2.10 11.63 2.25
C LEU A 297 -2.09 10.80 3.54
N VAL A 298 -2.42 9.51 3.49
CA VAL A 298 -2.40 8.62 4.66
C VAL A 298 -1.01 8.53 5.26
N THR A 299 0.03 8.38 4.44
CA THR A 299 1.42 8.35 4.94
C THR A 299 1.86 9.68 5.54
N LEU A 300 1.52 10.81 4.90
CA LEU A 300 1.92 12.14 5.36
C LEU A 300 1.19 12.51 6.66
N VAL A 301 -0.13 12.34 6.69
CA VAL A 301 -0.97 12.61 7.86
C VAL A 301 -0.62 11.65 8.99
N GLY A 302 -0.43 10.36 8.71
CA GLY A 302 0.00 9.38 9.71
C GLY A 302 1.33 9.75 10.36
N ALA A 303 2.34 10.13 9.55
CA ALA A 303 3.61 10.61 10.07
C ALA A 303 3.46 11.89 10.91
N ALA A 304 2.67 12.87 10.43
CA ALA A 304 2.42 14.11 11.15
C ALA A 304 1.68 13.88 12.48
N SER A 305 0.68 12.99 12.51
CA SER A 305 -0.07 12.63 13.70
C SER A 305 0.80 11.92 14.74
N ILE A 306 1.66 10.99 14.31
CA ILE A 306 2.62 10.32 15.21
C ILE A 306 3.60 11.35 15.79
N TYR A 307 4.12 12.25 14.95
CA TYR A 307 5.06 13.28 15.39
C TYR A 307 4.42 14.26 16.38
N ALA A 308 3.19 14.72 16.10
CA ALA A 308 2.44 15.59 16.99
C ALA A 308 2.08 14.90 18.32
N GLY A 309 1.67 13.62 18.27
CA GLY A 309 1.30 12.82 19.43
C GLY A 309 2.47 12.39 20.33
N LYS A 310 3.73 12.64 19.92
CA LYS A 310 4.93 12.29 20.70
C LYS A 310 4.87 12.83 22.14
N LYS A 311 4.42 14.08 22.33
CA LYS A 311 4.37 14.71 23.66
C LYS A 311 3.32 14.07 24.55
N ASP A 312 2.13 13.82 24.02
CA ASP A 312 1.03 13.18 24.75
C ASP A 312 1.36 11.73 25.11
N TYR A 313 2.06 11.03 24.22
CA TYR A 313 2.57 9.68 24.47
C TYR A 313 3.62 9.67 25.59
N LEU A 314 4.59 10.59 25.57
CA LEU A 314 5.59 10.74 26.63
C LEU A 314 4.93 11.05 27.98
N ALA A 315 3.97 11.98 28.01
CA ALA A 315 3.23 12.33 29.21
C ALA A 315 2.42 11.16 29.79
N SER A 316 1.93 10.26 28.94
CA SER A 316 1.15 9.09 29.36
C SER A 316 2.03 7.89 29.75
N SER A 317 3.13 7.67 29.03
CA SER A 317 3.98 6.47 29.18
C SER A 317 5.09 6.65 30.22
N ALA A 318 5.59 7.88 30.36
CA ALA A 318 6.61 8.27 31.33
C ALA A 318 6.19 9.59 32.00
N PRO A 319 5.15 9.57 32.86
CA PRO A 319 4.64 10.78 33.53
C PRO A 319 5.64 11.39 34.52
N HIS A 320 6.69 10.66 34.86
CA HIS A 320 7.73 11.05 35.81
C HIS A 320 9.11 10.81 35.19
N ASP A 321 10.05 11.72 35.45
CA ASP A 321 11.42 11.65 34.91
C ASP A 321 12.19 10.43 35.45
N TYR A 322 11.90 10.04 36.69
CA TYR A 322 12.44 8.84 37.34
C TYR A 322 11.31 8.02 37.92
N SER A 323 11.32 6.72 37.66
CA SER A 323 10.39 5.77 38.28
C SER A 323 11.14 4.49 38.67
N VAL A 324 10.84 3.98 39.86
CA VAL A 324 11.33 2.69 40.34
C VAL A 324 10.09 1.85 40.62
N THR A 325 10.03 0.68 39.99
CA THR A 325 8.94 -0.27 40.17
C THR A 325 9.54 -1.61 40.59
N GLY A 326 8.92 -2.28 41.55
CA GLY A 326 9.33 -3.63 41.94
C GLY A 326 8.15 -4.43 42.49
N THR A 327 8.29 -5.75 42.49
CA THR A 327 7.30 -6.70 43.00
C THR A 327 7.67 -7.12 44.42
N ASN A 328 6.68 -7.12 45.34
CA ASN A 328 6.86 -7.49 46.75
C ASN A 328 7.95 -6.69 47.49
N VAL A 329 8.12 -5.41 47.15
CA VAL A 329 9.08 -4.51 47.81
C VAL A 329 8.38 -3.69 48.88
N ASP A 330 9.05 -3.47 50.00
CA ASP A 330 8.59 -2.53 51.01
C ASP A 330 8.76 -1.09 50.51
N LEU A 331 7.69 -0.29 50.60
CA LEU A 331 7.66 1.11 50.14
C LEU A 331 8.76 1.94 50.82
N THR A 332 9.02 1.67 52.10
CA THR A 332 10.04 2.37 52.90
C THR A 332 11.44 2.14 52.34
N SER A 333 11.77 0.90 51.97
CA SER A 333 13.07 0.55 51.39
C SER A 333 13.29 1.16 50.00
N THR A 334 12.24 1.15 49.18
CA THR A 334 12.25 1.70 47.81
C THR A 334 12.39 3.21 47.83
N ARG A 335 11.71 3.87 48.76
CA ARG A 335 11.81 5.32 48.98
C ARG A 335 13.22 5.73 49.39
N LYS A 336 13.83 4.99 50.33
CA LYS A 336 15.21 5.26 50.76
C LYS A 336 16.20 5.11 49.60
N ALA A 337 16.08 4.06 48.80
CA ALA A 337 16.92 3.85 47.63
C ALA A 337 16.76 4.97 46.58
N MET A 338 15.54 5.45 46.35
CA MET A 338 15.30 6.59 45.45
C MET A 338 15.87 7.89 46.03
N ASP A 339 15.71 8.14 47.33
CA ASP A 339 16.26 9.34 47.99
C ASP A 339 17.80 9.33 47.96
N ASP A 340 18.43 8.18 48.22
CA ASP A 340 19.89 8.01 48.10
C ASP A 340 20.37 8.28 46.66
N PHE A 341 19.64 7.77 45.65
CA PHE A 341 19.93 8.02 44.23
C PHE A 341 19.82 9.51 43.86
N LEU A 342 18.79 10.20 44.36
CA LEU A 342 18.57 11.63 44.11
C LEU A 342 19.66 12.50 44.75
N VAL A 343 20.10 12.14 45.96
CA VAL A 343 21.23 12.79 46.64
C VAL A 343 22.53 12.56 45.86
N GLN A 344 22.77 11.35 45.36
CA GLN A 344 23.97 11.03 44.59
C GLN A 344 24.02 11.73 43.22
N THR A 345 22.86 11.93 42.59
CA THR A 345 22.75 12.62 41.29
C THR A 345 22.59 14.14 41.41
N GLY A 346 22.40 14.68 42.62
CA GLY A 346 22.25 16.12 42.87
C GLY A 346 20.92 16.71 42.36
N ASN A 347 19.92 15.88 42.09
CA ASN A 347 18.65 16.31 41.49
C ASN A 347 17.64 16.77 42.56
N GLN A 348 16.99 17.92 42.33
CA GLN A 348 15.93 18.43 43.21
C GLN A 348 14.56 17.85 42.84
N VAL A 349 13.81 17.40 43.85
CA VAL A 349 12.51 16.76 43.64
C VAL A 349 11.38 17.77 43.73
N ASN A 350 10.61 17.92 42.66
CA ASN A 350 9.45 18.81 42.63
C ASN A 350 8.15 18.09 43.04
N ARG A 351 8.01 16.80 42.72
CA ARG A 351 6.82 16.00 43.04
C ARG A 351 7.19 14.53 43.27
N LYS A 352 6.72 13.97 44.38
CA LYS A 352 6.82 12.51 44.69
C LYS A 352 5.43 11.89 44.56
N VAL A 353 5.36 10.73 43.92
CA VAL A 353 4.14 9.93 43.79
C VAL A 353 4.49 8.49 44.14
N GLU A 354 3.77 7.92 45.09
CA GLU A 354 3.92 6.51 45.51
C GLU A 354 2.60 5.79 45.17
N ALA A 355 2.68 4.67 44.45
CA ALA A 355 1.52 3.88 44.07
C ALA A 355 1.82 2.39 44.27
N SER A 356 0.91 1.67 44.94
CA SER A 356 0.96 0.20 45.08
C SER A 356 -0.11 -0.42 44.20
N TYR A 357 0.30 -1.32 43.31
CA TYR A 357 -0.60 -2.06 42.43
C TYR A 357 -0.76 -3.49 42.93
N LEU A 358 -2.02 -3.93 43.10
CA LEU A 358 -2.36 -5.33 43.35
C LEU A 358 -2.88 -5.95 42.05
N TYR A 359 -2.13 -6.90 41.50
CA TYR A 359 -2.55 -7.64 40.31
C TYR A 359 -3.42 -8.83 40.74
N PHE A 360 -4.74 -8.69 40.60
CA PHE A 360 -5.67 -9.81 40.78
C PHE A 360 -5.84 -10.55 39.44
N GLY A 361 -5.32 -11.77 39.34
CA GLY A 361 -5.65 -12.66 38.23
C GLY A 361 -7.08 -13.17 38.40
N ILE A 362 -7.96 -12.88 37.44
CA ILE A 362 -9.29 -13.51 37.40
C ILE A 362 -9.05 -14.97 36.99
N LYS A 363 -9.25 -15.89 37.94
CA LYS A 363 -9.28 -17.33 37.65
C LYS A 363 -10.49 -17.57 36.75
N GLU A 364 -10.22 -18.07 35.56
CA GLU A 364 -11.20 -18.47 34.56
C GLU A 364 -12.35 -19.24 35.25
N GLN A 365 -13.57 -18.71 35.20
CA GLN A 365 -14.75 -19.43 35.68
C GLN A 365 -14.86 -20.68 34.82
N GLU A 366 -14.64 -21.85 35.44
CA GLU A 366 -15.04 -23.13 34.87
C GLU A 366 -16.49 -22.99 34.37
N LYS A 367 -16.65 -23.11 33.05
CA LYS A 367 -17.97 -23.34 32.45
C LYS A 367 -18.46 -24.69 32.95
N THR A 368 -19.18 -24.67 34.06
CA THR A 368 -20.01 -25.78 34.48
C THR A 368 -21.28 -25.78 33.63
N SER A 369 -21.32 -26.75 32.71
CA SER A 369 -22.47 -27.38 32.04
C SER A 369 -23.33 -26.55 31.08
#